data_AF-A0A8J5MMM9-F1
#
_entry.id   AF-A0A8J5MMM9-F1
#
_cell.length_a   1.000
_cell.length_b   1.000
_cell.length_c   1.000
_cell.angle_alpha   90.00
_cell.angle_beta   90.00
_cell.angle_gamma   90.00
#
_symmetry.space_group_name_H-M   'P 1'
#
loop_
_entity.id
_entity.type
_entity.pdbx_description
1 polymer ?
#
loop_
_entity_poly.entity_id
_entity_poly.type
_entity_poly.pdbx_seq_one_letter_code
_entity_poly.pdbx_strand_id
1 'polypeptide(L)'
;METKEVQREEIDERNNGKREMLVTKRVQEEEIQKFQKMGFKIYKAMLRLGPKEMLMHKSYLQYADEHYNFGFRSDDVMVLSFPKSGTTWTSELDFVNPVDPMEDATLEMKKFRQRFPGDLPEDGVKLKVASSEPGPRHIQSNFMLSCFNPDLLNRCKVIYVARNPMDVCLSFYHFLSNMANGSQRVFMGEFEDFVEGFMGDCVAFGPYWPHVKEAWQLRHHPNLHFMFYEDLKTDIMGELRKLNNFLSVDLSDDQLEKIIEATSFSNMKAREESKPVMKTLQMSFFRQGKTGGFKSFASPQVQARMDAWVLITSLLTT
;
A
#
# COMPACT_ATOMS: atom_id res chain seq x y z
N MET A 1 26.07 38.58 8.30
CA MET A 1 24.69 38.58 8.81
C MET A 1 23.80 38.55 7.59
N GLU A 2 23.67 37.38 6.97
CA GLU A 2 22.91 37.14 5.73
C GLU A 2 23.13 35.66 5.43
N THR A 3 22.08 34.83 5.61
CA THR A 3 21.90 33.43 5.15
C THR A 3 20.86 32.74 6.02
N LYS A 4 19.60 33.21 6.01
CA LYS A 4 18.48 32.46 6.60
C LYS A 4 17.15 32.49 5.83
N GLU A 5 17.06 33.14 4.67
CA GLU A 5 15.77 33.23 3.94
C GLU A 5 15.69 32.44 2.62
N VAL A 6 16.77 31.84 2.13
CA VAL A 6 16.81 31.20 0.80
C VAL A 6 16.25 29.75 0.78
N GLN A 7 15.35 29.34 1.69
CA GLN A 7 14.75 27.98 1.63
C GLN A 7 13.24 27.91 1.86
N ARG A 8 12.53 29.04 1.91
CA ARG A 8 11.06 29.05 2.00
C ARG A 8 10.35 29.22 0.65
N GLU A 9 10.99 29.83 -0.36
CA GLU A 9 10.29 30.23 -1.59
C GLU A 9 10.42 29.24 -2.77
N GLU A 10 11.49 28.46 -2.89
CA GLU A 10 11.70 27.61 -4.09
C GLU A 10 10.74 26.41 -4.24
N ILE A 11 10.04 26.00 -3.17
CA ILE A 11 9.01 24.94 -3.25
C ILE A 11 7.62 25.51 -3.53
N ASP A 12 7.40 26.80 -3.25
CA ASP A 12 6.08 27.43 -3.37
C ASP A 12 5.84 28.11 -4.73
N GLU A 13 6.88 28.61 -5.41
CA GLU A 13 6.70 29.36 -6.65
C GLU A 13 6.39 28.51 -7.90
N ARG A 14 6.64 27.19 -7.90
CA ARG A 14 6.25 26.30 -9.02
C ARG A 14 4.76 25.97 -9.06
N ASN A 15 3.99 26.45 -8.12
CA ASN A 15 2.70 25.88 -7.77
C ASN A 15 1.53 26.87 -7.96
N ASN A 16 1.60 27.64 -9.04
CA ASN A 16 0.64 28.66 -9.44
C ASN A 16 -0.70 28.01 -9.89
N GLY A 17 -1.48 27.47 -8.93
CA GLY A 17 -2.79 26.81 -9.12
C GLY A 17 -2.92 25.38 -8.57
N LYS A 18 -2.24 25.02 -7.46
CA LYS A 18 -2.05 23.64 -6.94
C LYS A 18 -3.25 22.69 -7.05
N ARG A 19 -2.94 21.49 -7.59
CA ARG A 19 -3.66 20.24 -7.35
C ARG A 19 -3.61 19.90 -5.84
N GLU A 20 -4.74 19.52 -5.27
CA GLU A 20 -4.91 19.33 -3.81
C GLU A 20 -3.90 18.33 -3.19
N MET A 21 -3.45 17.33 -3.95
CA MET A 21 -2.52 16.29 -3.48
C MET A 21 -1.04 16.72 -3.42
N LEU A 22 -0.62 17.71 -4.21
CA LEU A 22 0.76 18.21 -4.19
C LEU A 22 1.02 19.21 -3.05
N VAL A 23 -0.03 19.53 -2.28
CA VAL A 23 0.14 20.26 -1.02
C VAL A 23 0.96 19.38 -0.09
N THR A 24 2.19 19.79 0.21
CA THR A 24 3.07 19.04 1.11
C THR A 24 3.38 19.85 2.35
N LYS A 25 3.32 19.19 3.50
CA LYS A 25 3.76 19.73 4.78
C LYS A 25 4.96 18.92 5.27
N ARG A 26 6.00 19.61 5.74
CA ARG A 26 7.08 18.95 6.46
C ARG A 26 6.54 18.44 7.80
N VAL A 27 6.95 17.24 8.19
CA VAL A 27 6.71 16.73 9.54
C VAL A 27 7.43 17.66 10.53
N GLN A 28 6.73 18.05 11.60
CA GLN A 28 7.29 18.99 12.58
C GLN A 28 8.41 18.32 13.40
N GLU A 29 9.38 19.11 13.87
CA GLU A 29 10.54 18.55 14.60
C GLU A 29 10.13 17.81 15.88
N GLU A 30 9.12 18.31 16.60
CA GLU A 30 8.59 17.65 17.80
C GLU A 30 8.00 16.27 17.49
N GLU A 31 7.32 16.17 16.36
CA GLU A 31 6.72 14.94 15.85
C GLU A 31 7.81 13.95 15.40
N ILE A 32 8.84 14.42 14.69
CA ILE A 32 10.03 13.64 14.34
C ILE A 32 10.68 13.07 15.61
N GLN A 33 10.92 13.90 16.62
CA GLN A 33 11.54 13.48 17.88
C GLN A 33 10.69 12.45 18.61
N LYS A 34 9.37 12.63 18.65
CA LYS A 34 8.43 11.68 19.23
C LYS A 34 8.57 10.30 18.58
N PHE A 35 8.55 10.22 17.26
CA PHE A 35 8.59 8.92 16.57
C PHE A 35 9.97 8.28 16.54
N GLN A 36 11.04 9.09 16.56
CA GLN A 36 12.39 8.56 16.73
C GLN A 36 12.57 7.88 18.09
N LYS A 37 11.94 8.40 19.15
CA LYS A 37 11.90 7.76 20.48
C LYS A 37 11.15 6.43 20.45
N MET A 38 10.10 6.33 19.64
CA MET A 38 9.34 5.09 19.38
C MET A 38 10.04 4.13 18.40
N GLY A 39 11.28 4.45 17.97
CA GLY A 39 12.07 3.56 17.13
C GLY A 39 11.91 3.74 15.63
N PHE A 40 11.13 4.69 15.12
CA PHE A 40 11.03 4.98 13.68
C PHE A 40 12.22 5.84 13.19
N LYS A 41 13.05 5.32 12.28
CA LYS A 41 14.38 5.90 11.98
C LYS A 41 14.42 6.86 10.80
N ILE A 42 13.50 6.74 9.84
CA ILE A 42 13.54 7.50 8.57
C ILE A 42 12.72 8.80 8.58
N TYR A 43 12.26 9.25 9.76
CA TYR A 43 11.29 10.34 9.88
C TYR A 43 11.75 11.71 9.39
N LYS A 44 13.06 12.00 9.46
CA LYS A 44 13.61 13.27 8.97
C LYS A 44 13.42 13.49 7.46
N ALA A 45 13.12 12.42 6.72
CA ALA A 45 12.91 12.46 5.29
C ALA A 45 11.43 12.26 4.89
N MET A 46 10.49 12.30 5.84
CA MET A 46 9.07 12.13 5.57
C MET A 46 8.34 13.47 5.39
N LEU A 47 7.28 13.45 4.60
CA LEU A 47 6.37 14.56 4.30
C LEU A 47 4.92 14.09 4.50
N ARG A 48 4.01 15.02 4.80
CA ARG A 48 2.56 14.81 4.78
C ARG A 48 2.01 15.37 3.46
N LEU A 49 1.39 14.51 2.66
CA LEU A 49 0.85 14.83 1.33
C LEU A 49 -0.65 15.06 1.36
N GLY A 50 -1.08 16.14 0.72
CA GLY A 50 -2.47 16.52 0.56
C GLY A 50 -3.19 16.88 1.87
N PRO A 51 -4.49 17.17 1.79
CA PRO A 51 -5.35 17.55 2.91
C PRO A 51 -5.54 16.41 3.92
N LYS A 52 -5.35 15.16 3.49
CA LYS A 52 -5.45 13.95 4.31
C LYS A 52 -4.11 13.53 4.90
N GLU A 53 -3.08 14.33 4.65
CA GLU A 53 -1.78 14.25 5.31
C GLU A 53 -1.09 12.89 5.18
N MET A 54 -1.19 12.27 4.00
CA MET A 54 -0.61 10.94 3.73
C MET A 54 0.91 10.99 3.94
N LEU A 55 1.44 10.11 4.79
CA LEU A 55 2.84 10.11 5.16
C LEU A 55 3.70 9.40 4.10
N MET A 56 4.60 10.15 3.46
CA MET A 56 5.46 9.65 2.38
C MET A 56 6.90 10.12 2.51
N HIS A 57 7.84 9.32 2.01
CA HIS A 57 9.23 9.74 1.90
C HIS A 57 9.37 10.84 0.83
N LYS A 58 10.22 11.84 1.08
CA LYS A 58 10.43 13.01 0.20
C LYS A 58 10.88 12.66 -1.21
N SER A 59 11.46 11.48 -1.44
CA SER A 59 11.80 11.01 -2.79
C SER A 59 10.57 10.84 -3.69
N TYR A 60 9.37 10.70 -3.12
CA TYR A 60 8.12 10.71 -3.89
C TYR A 60 7.97 11.96 -4.75
N LEU A 61 8.48 13.11 -4.29
CA LEU A 61 8.41 14.38 -5.03
C LEU A 61 9.09 14.31 -6.40
N GLN A 62 10.01 13.37 -6.62
CA GLN A 62 10.71 13.22 -7.90
C GLN A 62 9.81 12.64 -9.00
N TYR A 63 8.75 11.92 -8.63
CA TYR A 63 7.85 11.25 -9.59
C TYR A 63 6.36 11.50 -9.30
N ALA A 64 6.05 12.51 -8.49
CA ALA A 64 4.68 12.80 -8.06
C ALA A 64 3.78 13.21 -9.23
N ASP A 65 4.32 13.97 -10.19
CA ASP A 65 3.57 14.41 -11.37
C ASP A 65 3.29 13.26 -12.33
N GLU A 66 4.27 12.37 -12.56
CA GLU A 66 4.13 11.15 -13.35
C GLU A 66 3.15 10.18 -12.69
N HIS A 67 3.16 10.09 -11.35
CA HIS A 67 2.21 9.31 -10.58
C HIS A 67 0.77 9.82 -10.75
N TYR A 68 0.55 11.12 -10.55
CA TYR A 68 -0.79 11.68 -10.66
C TYR A 68 -1.34 11.66 -12.08
N ASN A 69 -0.49 11.95 -13.07
CA ASN A 69 -0.87 11.98 -14.49
C ASN A 69 -0.69 10.63 -15.19
N PHE A 70 -0.49 9.55 -14.45
CA PHE A 70 -0.29 8.23 -15.05
C PHE A 70 -1.43 7.92 -16.01
N GLY A 71 -1.08 7.60 -17.26
CA GLY A 71 -2.05 7.40 -18.34
C GLY A 71 -2.75 6.05 -18.22
N PHE A 72 -3.72 5.93 -17.31
CA PHE A 72 -4.57 4.75 -17.15
C PHE A 72 -5.39 4.49 -18.42
N ARG A 73 -5.58 3.20 -18.74
CA ARG A 73 -6.28 2.69 -19.93
C ARG A 73 -7.52 1.88 -19.51
N SER A 74 -8.47 1.73 -20.43
CA SER A 74 -9.74 1.02 -20.21
C SER A 74 -9.60 -0.45 -19.86
N ASP A 75 -8.47 -1.06 -20.24
CA ASP A 75 -8.13 -2.45 -19.99
C ASP A 75 -7.18 -2.63 -18.79
N ASP A 76 -6.87 -1.56 -18.05
CA ASP A 76 -6.11 -1.67 -16.81
C ASP A 76 -6.97 -2.20 -15.66
N VAL A 77 -6.33 -2.98 -14.80
CA VAL A 77 -6.87 -3.37 -13.49
C VAL A 77 -5.89 -2.92 -12.43
N MET A 78 -6.39 -2.13 -11.47
CA MET A 78 -5.59 -1.64 -10.36
C MET A 78 -5.97 -2.33 -9.06
N VAL A 79 -5.01 -2.97 -8.38
CA VAL A 79 -5.18 -3.48 -7.01
C VAL A 79 -4.65 -2.44 -6.02
N LEU A 80 -5.56 -1.92 -5.19
CA LEU A 80 -5.29 -0.87 -4.24
C LEU A 80 -5.61 -1.30 -2.82
N SER A 81 -4.76 -0.95 -1.86
CA SER A 81 -5.04 -1.19 -0.44
C SER A 81 -4.07 -0.44 0.46
N PHE A 82 -4.46 -0.19 1.70
CA PHE A 82 -3.48 0.15 2.72
C PHE A 82 -2.45 -0.99 2.88
N PRO A 83 -1.15 -0.73 3.12
CA PRO A 83 -0.15 -1.77 3.27
C PRO A 83 -0.59 -2.89 4.23
N LYS A 84 -0.29 -4.15 3.86
CA LYS A 84 -0.57 -5.35 4.67
C LYS A 84 -2.05 -5.75 4.81
N SER A 85 -2.90 -5.22 3.93
CA SER A 85 -4.33 -5.57 3.89
C SER A 85 -4.69 -6.72 2.93
N GLY A 86 -3.71 -7.39 2.31
CA GLY A 86 -3.96 -8.51 1.40
C GLY A 86 -3.60 -8.25 -0.07
N THR A 87 -2.96 -7.12 -0.37
CA THR A 87 -2.60 -6.69 -1.74
C THR A 87 -2.00 -7.82 -2.58
N THR A 88 -0.98 -8.52 -2.06
CA THR A 88 -0.30 -9.60 -2.79
C THR A 88 -1.24 -10.74 -3.16
N TRP A 89 -2.12 -11.13 -2.24
CA TRP A 89 -3.07 -12.22 -2.49
C TRP A 89 -4.06 -11.80 -3.58
N THR A 90 -4.60 -10.58 -3.46
CA THR A 90 -5.53 -10.04 -4.46
C THR A 90 -4.89 -9.82 -5.82
N SER A 91 -3.61 -9.45 -5.89
CA SER A 91 -2.89 -9.33 -7.16
C SER A 91 -2.77 -10.66 -7.89
N GLU A 92 -2.56 -11.76 -7.16
CA GLU A 92 -2.55 -13.11 -7.75
C GLU A 92 -3.96 -13.64 -8.07
N LEU A 93 -5.01 -13.02 -7.51
CA LEU A 93 -6.41 -13.31 -7.84
C LEU A 93 -6.93 -12.48 -9.02
N ASP A 94 -6.17 -11.51 -9.54
CA ASP A 94 -6.55 -10.77 -10.73
C ASP A 94 -6.54 -11.69 -11.95
N PHE A 95 -7.74 -12.00 -12.45
CA PHE A 95 -7.95 -12.94 -13.55
C PHE A 95 -7.46 -12.42 -14.91
N VAL A 96 -7.30 -11.10 -15.05
CA VAL A 96 -6.94 -10.49 -16.33
C VAL A 96 -5.44 -10.57 -16.57
N ASN A 97 -4.66 -10.39 -15.51
CA ASN A 97 -3.20 -10.47 -15.57
C ASN A 97 -2.67 -10.84 -14.18
N PRO A 98 -2.72 -12.14 -13.80
CA PRO A 98 -2.26 -12.57 -12.48
C PRO A 98 -0.74 -12.36 -12.39
N VAL A 99 -0.31 -11.59 -11.40
CA VAL A 99 1.10 -11.30 -11.17
C VAL A 99 1.52 -11.85 -9.82
N ASP A 100 2.58 -12.66 -9.79
CA ASP A 100 3.32 -12.95 -8.55
C ASP A 100 4.16 -11.71 -8.19
N PRO A 101 3.77 -10.91 -7.18
CA PRO A 101 4.38 -9.60 -6.94
C PRO A 101 5.86 -9.67 -6.51
N MET A 102 6.34 -10.85 -6.09
CA MET A 102 7.74 -11.04 -5.70
C MET A 102 8.63 -11.50 -6.85
N GLU A 103 8.07 -12.17 -7.86
CA GLU A 103 8.77 -12.38 -9.14
C GLU A 103 8.85 -11.05 -9.88
N ASP A 104 7.76 -10.28 -9.79
CA ASP A 104 7.60 -8.95 -10.38
C ASP A 104 8.68 -7.97 -9.89
N ALA A 105 8.90 -7.73 -8.59
CA ALA A 105 9.85 -6.69 -8.17
C ALA A 105 11.29 -6.83 -8.74
N THR A 106 11.78 -8.08 -8.88
CA THR A 106 13.11 -8.34 -9.49
C THR A 106 13.05 -8.18 -11.01
N LEU A 107 11.98 -8.69 -11.63
CA LEU A 107 11.75 -8.59 -13.05
C LEU A 107 11.50 -7.14 -13.50
N GLU A 108 10.75 -6.36 -12.74
CA GLU A 108 10.46 -4.94 -12.91
C GLU A 108 11.74 -4.11 -12.85
N MET A 109 12.61 -4.34 -11.86
CA MET A 109 13.91 -3.68 -11.82
C MET A 109 14.78 -4.04 -13.04
N LYS A 110 14.71 -5.30 -13.51
CA LYS A 110 15.42 -5.73 -14.71
C LYS A 110 14.84 -5.05 -15.97
N LYS A 111 13.52 -5.06 -16.15
CA LYS A 111 12.80 -4.37 -17.24
C LYS A 111 13.11 -2.88 -17.24
N PHE A 112 13.08 -2.25 -16.06
CA PHE A 112 13.39 -0.84 -15.88
C PHE A 112 14.79 -0.50 -16.40
N ARG A 113 15.81 -1.22 -15.93
CA ARG A 113 17.20 -1.01 -16.39
C ARG A 113 17.39 -1.27 -17.88
N GLN A 114 16.63 -2.21 -18.46
CA GLN A 114 16.70 -2.54 -19.88
C GLN A 114 16.01 -1.49 -20.76
N ARG A 115 14.84 -1.00 -20.36
CA ARG A 115 14.00 -0.09 -21.15
C ARG A 115 14.37 1.38 -20.93
N PHE A 116 14.96 1.70 -19.77
CA PHE A 116 15.32 3.07 -19.37
C PHE A 116 16.78 3.13 -18.86
N PRO A 117 17.79 2.86 -19.73
CA PRO A 117 19.18 2.70 -19.32
C PRO A 117 19.89 3.98 -18.80
N GLY A 118 19.19 5.10 -18.66
CA GLY A 118 19.68 6.35 -18.06
C GLY A 118 18.92 6.82 -16.82
N ASP A 119 17.84 6.13 -16.46
CA ASP A 119 16.94 6.55 -15.38
C ASP A 119 17.38 5.94 -14.04
N LEU A 120 17.15 6.68 -12.96
CA LEU A 120 17.40 6.20 -11.61
C LEU A 120 16.15 5.53 -11.05
N PRO A 121 16.28 4.52 -10.15
CA PRO A 121 15.12 3.92 -9.50
C PRO A 121 14.24 4.91 -8.73
N GLU A 122 14.82 6.04 -8.33
CA GLU A 122 14.11 7.13 -7.66
C GLU A 122 13.10 7.83 -8.60
N ASP A 123 13.24 7.68 -9.93
CA ASP A 123 12.33 8.23 -10.93
C ASP A 123 11.02 7.42 -11.10
N GLY A 124 10.72 6.50 -10.18
CA GLY A 124 9.45 5.77 -10.17
C GLY A 124 9.43 4.51 -11.04
N VAL A 125 10.22 3.50 -10.65
CA VAL A 125 10.36 2.20 -11.36
C VAL A 125 9.02 1.60 -11.82
N LYS A 126 8.09 1.37 -10.89
CA LYS A 126 6.85 0.62 -11.16
C LYS A 126 5.97 1.28 -12.21
N LEU A 127 5.76 2.60 -12.09
CA LEU A 127 4.91 3.32 -13.04
C LEU A 127 5.58 3.45 -14.40
N LYS A 128 6.90 3.69 -14.45
CA LYS A 128 7.62 3.75 -15.73
C LYS A 128 7.56 2.42 -16.47
N VAL A 129 7.79 1.30 -15.79
CA VAL A 129 7.67 -0.01 -16.42
C VAL A 129 6.23 -0.27 -16.87
N ALA A 130 5.23 -0.04 -16.01
CA ALA A 130 3.82 -0.17 -16.39
C ALA A 130 3.43 0.71 -17.59
N SER A 131 3.98 1.92 -17.71
CA SER A 131 3.70 2.81 -18.85
C SER A 131 4.15 2.21 -20.20
N SER A 132 5.18 1.37 -20.17
CA SER A 132 5.78 0.74 -21.35
C SER A 132 5.19 -0.63 -21.73
N GLU A 133 4.29 -1.18 -20.91
CA GLU A 133 3.68 -2.48 -21.21
C GLU A 133 2.54 -2.36 -22.25
N PRO A 134 2.37 -3.34 -23.14
CA PRO A 134 1.37 -3.30 -24.22
C PRO A 134 -0.09 -3.42 -23.74
N GLY A 135 -0.33 -3.90 -22.51
CA GLY A 135 -1.67 -4.10 -21.93
C GLY A 135 -2.23 -5.52 -22.14
N PRO A 136 -3.23 -5.96 -21.35
CA PRO A 136 -3.82 -5.29 -20.18
C PRO A 136 -2.83 -5.20 -19.01
N ARG A 137 -2.83 -4.07 -18.28
CA ARG A 137 -1.84 -3.82 -17.22
C ARG A 137 -2.41 -4.09 -15.85
N HIS A 138 -1.69 -4.90 -15.08
CA HIS A 138 -1.90 -5.05 -13.65
C HIS A 138 -1.12 -3.96 -12.90
N ILE A 139 -1.81 -3.14 -12.12
CA ILE A 139 -1.19 -2.03 -11.38
C ILE A 139 -1.46 -2.20 -9.89
N GLN A 140 -0.40 -2.46 -9.13
CA GLN A 140 -0.50 -2.54 -7.67
C GLN A 140 -0.08 -1.23 -7.01
N SER A 141 -0.89 -0.71 -6.08
CA SER A 141 -0.51 0.48 -5.29
C SER A 141 -0.99 0.43 -3.84
N ASN A 142 -0.29 1.21 -3.00
CA ASN A 142 -0.65 1.46 -1.60
C ASN A 142 -0.93 2.95 -1.31
N PHE A 143 -1.08 3.76 -2.35
CA PHE A 143 -1.43 5.17 -2.24
C PHE A 143 -2.94 5.35 -1.98
N MET A 144 -3.31 6.47 -1.36
CA MET A 144 -4.71 6.89 -1.27
C MET A 144 -5.29 7.15 -2.67
N LEU A 145 -6.61 6.99 -2.85
CA LEU A 145 -7.28 7.27 -4.14
C LEU A 145 -7.10 8.73 -4.55
N SER A 146 -7.10 9.66 -3.59
CA SER A 146 -6.82 11.08 -3.85
C SER A 146 -5.42 11.36 -4.40
N CYS A 147 -4.53 10.35 -4.39
CA CYS A 147 -3.20 10.45 -4.99
C CYS A 147 -3.17 10.15 -6.48
N PHE A 148 -4.31 9.81 -7.07
CA PHE A 148 -4.46 9.61 -8.51
C PHE A 148 -5.33 10.72 -9.10
N ASN A 149 -5.27 10.86 -10.42
CA ASN A 149 -6.20 11.73 -11.13
C ASN A 149 -7.65 11.36 -10.75
N PRO A 150 -8.53 12.33 -10.45
CA PRO A 150 -9.96 12.06 -10.16
C PRO A 150 -10.67 11.26 -11.26
N ASP A 151 -10.15 11.30 -12.48
CA ASP A 151 -10.66 10.54 -13.63
C ASP A 151 -10.31 9.03 -13.58
N LEU A 152 -9.53 8.57 -12.59
CA LEU A 152 -9.07 7.17 -12.45
C LEU A 152 -10.21 6.16 -12.68
N LEU A 153 -11.32 6.32 -11.96
CA LEU A 153 -12.45 5.40 -12.01
C LEU A 153 -13.27 5.52 -13.32
N ASN A 154 -13.08 6.57 -14.11
CA ASN A 154 -13.61 6.63 -15.48
C ASN A 154 -12.67 5.95 -16.49
N ARG A 155 -11.41 5.72 -16.11
CA ARG A 155 -10.37 5.17 -16.99
C ARG A 155 -10.19 3.69 -16.84
N CYS A 156 -10.20 3.14 -15.62
CA CYS A 156 -9.91 1.72 -15.39
C CYS A 156 -10.72 1.14 -14.24
N LYS A 157 -10.65 -0.19 -14.07
CA LYS A 157 -11.22 -0.89 -12.92
C LYS A 157 -10.25 -0.86 -11.74
N VAL A 158 -10.77 -0.64 -10.53
CA VAL A 158 -10.01 -0.64 -9.28
C VAL A 158 -10.60 -1.68 -8.32
N ILE A 159 -9.75 -2.56 -7.81
CA ILE A 159 -10.05 -3.51 -6.74
C ILE A 159 -9.43 -2.95 -5.47
N TYR A 160 -10.26 -2.57 -4.50
CA TYR A 160 -9.81 -2.09 -3.20
C TYR A 160 -9.98 -3.15 -2.13
N VAL A 161 -8.92 -3.44 -1.37
CA VAL A 161 -8.96 -4.42 -0.28
C VAL A 161 -8.72 -3.77 1.07
N ALA A 162 -9.72 -3.86 1.94
CA ALA A 162 -9.63 -3.49 3.35
C ALA A 162 -9.37 -4.70 4.24
N ARG A 163 -8.88 -4.46 5.45
CA ARG A 163 -8.64 -5.50 6.46
C ARG A 163 -8.85 -4.92 7.85
N ASN A 164 -9.13 -5.75 8.85
CA ASN A 164 -9.15 -5.29 10.24
C ASN A 164 -7.86 -4.51 10.61
N PRO A 165 -7.94 -3.25 11.08
CA PRO A 165 -6.77 -2.42 11.34
C PRO A 165 -5.82 -2.99 12.40
N MET A 166 -6.33 -3.79 13.34
CA MET A 166 -5.49 -4.45 14.35
C MET A 166 -4.57 -5.47 13.69
N ASP A 167 -5.11 -6.32 12.81
CA ASP A 167 -4.31 -7.30 12.09
C ASP A 167 -3.39 -6.66 11.04
N VAL A 168 -3.80 -5.52 10.46
CA VAL A 168 -2.93 -4.67 9.64
C VAL A 168 -1.75 -4.17 10.46
N CYS A 169 -1.99 -3.58 11.63
CA CYS A 169 -0.96 -3.07 12.53
C CYS A 169 0.04 -4.17 12.92
N LEU A 170 -0.43 -5.34 13.36
CA LEU A 170 0.44 -6.48 13.68
C LEU A 170 1.25 -6.95 12.46
N SER A 171 0.60 -7.05 11.30
CA SER A 171 1.28 -7.49 10.08
C SER A 171 2.32 -6.46 9.60
N PHE A 172 2.11 -5.17 9.85
CA PHE A 172 3.02 -4.11 9.45
C PHE A 172 4.22 -4.02 10.40
N TYR A 173 3.99 -4.17 11.72
CA TYR A 173 5.07 -4.32 12.70
C TYR A 173 6.05 -5.42 12.27
N HIS A 174 5.56 -6.65 12.06
CA HIS A 174 6.42 -7.76 11.65
C HIS A 174 7.10 -7.51 10.30
N PHE A 175 6.44 -6.83 9.36
CA PHE A 175 7.03 -6.52 8.06
C PHE A 175 8.23 -5.57 8.21
N LEU A 176 8.10 -4.51 9.02
CA LEU A 176 9.21 -3.59 9.28
C LEU A 176 10.32 -4.24 10.10
N SER A 177 9.96 -5.05 11.11
CA SER A 177 10.94 -5.78 11.94
C SER A 177 11.71 -6.82 11.13
N ASN A 178 11.09 -7.49 10.16
CA ASN A 178 11.78 -8.44 9.28
C ASN A 178 12.71 -7.72 8.27
N MET A 179 12.34 -6.52 7.79
CA MET A 179 13.24 -5.67 6.99
C MET A 179 14.47 -5.20 7.78
N ALA A 180 14.39 -5.18 9.12
CA ALA A 180 15.50 -4.78 9.98
C ALA A 180 16.69 -5.77 10.00
N ASN A 181 16.56 -6.94 9.35
CA ASN A 181 17.68 -7.86 9.14
C ASN A 181 18.60 -7.44 7.97
N GLY A 182 18.26 -6.37 7.24
CA GLY A 182 19.11 -5.72 6.23
C GLY A 182 19.77 -4.42 6.71
N SER A 183 20.57 -3.79 5.85
CA SER A 183 21.33 -2.55 6.13
C SER A 183 20.48 -1.28 6.28
N GLN A 184 19.15 -1.37 6.19
CA GLN A 184 18.22 -0.23 6.31
C GLN A 184 17.10 -0.53 7.34
N ARG A 185 17.45 -0.47 8.63
CA ARG A 185 16.46 -0.62 9.72
C ARG A 185 15.56 0.61 9.78
N VAL A 186 14.34 0.51 9.24
CA VAL A 186 13.36 1.61 9.24
C VAL A 186 12.60 1.75 10.57
N PHE A 187 12.51 0.66 11.35
CA PHE A 187 11.88 0.61 12.66
C PHE A 187 12.70 -0.28 13.63
N MET A 188 12.85 0.17 14.88
CA MET A 188 13.60 -0.55 15.94
C MET A 188 12.92 -0.45 17.32
N GLY A 189 11.63 -0.11 17.36
CA GLY A 189 10.86 -0.09 18.60
C GLY A 189 10.23 -1.44 18.91
N GLU A 190 9.58 -1.55 20.07
CA GLU A 190 8.78 -2.71 20.43
C GLU A 190 7.40 -2.65 19.76
N PHE A 191 6.62 -3.71 19.90
CA PHE A 191 5.29 -3.76 19.29
C PHE A 191 4.37 -2.64 19.79
N GLU A 192 4.40 -2.36 21.09
CA GLU A 192 3.66 -1.28 21.73
C GLU A 192 4.00 0.07 21.10
N ASP A 193 5.29 0.35 20.87
CA ASP A 193 5.74 1.59 20.20
C ASP A 193 5.19 1.67 18.77
N PHE A 194 5.13 0.53 18.07
CA PHE A 194 4.56 0.47 16.73
C PHE A 194 3.05 0.75 16.75
N VAL A 195 2.32 0.23 17.73
CA VAL A 195 0.88 0.49 17.89
C VAL A 195 0.62 1.98 18.13
N GLU A 196 1.42 2.64 18.96
CA GLU A 196 1.35 4.10 19.15
C GLU A 196 1.60 4.87 17.85
N GLY A 197 2.63 4.46 17.11
CA GLY A 197 2.92 5.04 15.81
C GLY A 197 1.78 4.81 14.80
N PHE A 198 1.18 3.63 14.78
CA PHE A 198 0.09 3.33 13.87
C PHE A 198 -1.16 4.16 14.17
N MET A 199 -1.56 4.25 15.45
CA MET A 199 -2.73 5.04 15.87
C MET A 199 -2.51 6.55 15.74
N GLY A 200 -1.26 7.01 15.80
CA GLY A 200 -0.86 8.40 15.64
C GLY A 200 -0.62 8.84 14.19
N ASP A 201 -0.99 8.01 13.21
CA ASP A 201 -0.77 8.25 11.77
C ASP A 201 0.71 8.39 11.38
N CYS A 202 1.54 7.58 12.02
CA CYS A 202 3.00 7.62 11.94
C CYS A 202 3.57 6.43 11.14
N VAL A 203 2.81 5.88 10.21
CA VAL A 203 3.26 4.80 9.33
C VAL A 203 3.14 5.26 7.89
N ALA A 204 4.09 4.83 7.04
CA ALA A 204 4.06 5.17 5.62
C ALA A 204 2.70 4.79 5.01
N PHE A 205 2.19 5.62 4.11
CA PHE A 205 0.84 5.52 3.50
C PHE A 205 -0.34 5.75 4.47
N GLY A 206 -0.09 5.90 5.78
CA GLY A 206 -1.07 6.41 6.75
C GLY A 206 -1.40 7.87 6.49
N PRO A 207 -2.51 8.41 7.02
CA PRO A 207 -3.44 7.80 8.00
C PRO A 207 -4.27 6.60 7.51
N TYR A 208 -4.46 5.57 8.35
CA TYR A 208 -5.19 4.35 7.97
C TYR A 208 -6.67 4.62 7.64
N TRP A 209 -7.38 5.34 8.50
CA TRP A 209 -8.82 5.56 8.34
C TRP A 209 -9.17 6.42 7.13
N PRO A 210 -8.54 7.61 6.93
CA PRO A 210 -8.67 8.35 5.68
C PRO A 210 -8.45 7.51 4.43
N HIS A 211 -7.43 6.65 4.42
CA HIS A 211 -7.15 5.77 3.28
C HIS A 211 -8.32 4.82 2.97
N VAL A 212 -8.86 4.13 3.97
CA VAL A 212 -9.99 3.20 3.78
C VAL A 212 -11.28 3.95 3.46
N LYS A 213 -11.52 5.10 4.10
CA LYS A 213 -12.74 5.89 3.94
C LYS A 213 -12.91 6.42 2.52
N GLU A 214 -11.82 6.80 1.85
CA GLU A 214 -11.89 7.20 0.44
C GLU A 214 -12.48 6.12 -0.46
N ALA A 215 -11.94 4.92 -0.39
CA ALA A 215 -12.43 3.81 -1.17
C ALA A 215 -13.85 3.40 -0.74
N TRP A 216 -14.12 3.44 0.56
CA TRP A 216 -15.44 3.13 1.10
C TRP A 216 -16.54 4.08 0.59
N GLN A 217 -16.25 5.38 0.49
CA GLN A 217 -17.19 6.37 -0.06
C GLN A 217 -17.52 6.10 -1.53
N LEU A 218 -16.58 5.53 -2.28
CA LEU A 218 -16.72 5.20 -3.70
C LEU A 218 -17.09 3.73 -3.97
N ARG A 219 -17.42 2.94 -2.93
CA ARG A 219 -17.67 1.49 -3.03
C ARG A 219 -18.82 1.08 -3.95
N HIS A 220 -19.71 2.01 -4.29
CA HIS A 220 -20.83 1.79 -5.19
C HIS A 220 -20.55 2.24 -6.63
N HIS A 221 -19.35 2.79 -6.89
CA HIS A 221 -18.93 3.16 -8.23
C HIS A 221 -18.76 1.90 -9.09
N PRO A 222 -19.27 1.86 -10.34
CA PRO A 222 -19.25 0.65 -11.17
C PRO A 222 -17.86 0.10 -11.48
N ASN A 223 -16.84 0.97 -11.47
CA ASN A 223 -15.44 0.61 -11.68
C ASN A 223 -14.63 0.47 -10.37
N LEU A 224 -15.27 0.42 -9.21
CA LEU A 224 -14.60 0.14 -7.94
C LEU A 224 -15.22 -1.10 -7.28
N HIS A 225 -14.42 -2.15 -7.09
CA HIS A 225 -14.80 -3.32 -6.30
C HIS A 225 -14.15 -3.22 -4.92
N PHE A 226 -14.95 -2.97 -3.90
CA PHE A 226 -14.49 -2.94 -2.51
C PHE A 226 -14.70 -4.31 -1.85
N MET A 227 -13.65 -4.88 -1.28
CA MET A 227 -13.70 -6.17 -0.59
C MET A 227 -12.91 -6.17 0.72
N PHE A 228 -13.16 -7.17 1.55
CA PHE A 228 -12.45 -7.38 2.81
C PHE A 228 -11.55 -8.62 2.74
N TYR A 229 -10.36 -8.52 3.32
CA TYR A 229 -9.47 -9.66 3.51
C TYR A 229 -10.14 -10.79 4.31
N GLU A 230 -10.97 -10.43 5.28
CA GLU A 230 -11.75 -11.36 6.11
C GLU A 230 -12.75 -12.18 5.27
N ASP A 231 -13.35 -11.58 4.24
CA ASP A 231 -14.29 -12.26 3.34
C ASP A 231 -13.54 -13.25 2.44
N LEU A 232 -12.38 -12.86 1.92
CA LEU A 232 -11.47 -13.80 1.21
C LEU A 232 -11.10 -15.00 2.07
N LYS A 233 -10.96 -14.83 3.39
CA LYS A 233 -10.66 -15.93 4.30
C LYS A 233 -11.88 -16.81 4.61
N THR A 234 -13.08 -16.25 4.55
CA THR A 234 -14.31 -16.91 5.01
C THR A 234 -15.03 -17.61 3.87
N ASP A 235 -15.13 -16.95 2.71
CA ASP A 235 -15.78 -17.45 1.49
C ASP A 235 -15.05 -16.93 0.25
N ILE A 236 -13.88 -17.52 -0.04
CA ILE A 236 -13.11 -17.13 -1.23
C ILE A 236 -13.88 -17.36 -2.53
N MET A 237 -14.67 -18.43 -2.63
CA MET A 237 -15.42 -18.72 -3.86
C MET A 237 -16.48 -17.64 -4.11
N GLY A 238 -17.20 -17.21 -3.08
CA GLY A 238 -18.14 -16.09 -3.17
C GLY A 238 -17.46 -14.80 -3.62
N GLU A 239 -16.31 -14.46 -3.04
CA GLU A 239 -15.53 -13.27 -3.45
C GLU A 239 -15.02 -13.35 -4.89
N LEU A 240 -14.49 -14.51 -5.32
CA LEU A 240 -14.00 -14.68 -6.68
C LEU A 240 -15.13 -14.63 -7.72
N ARG A 241 -16.32 -15.14 -7.42
CA ARG A 241 -17.48 -14.96 -8.30
C ARG A 241 -17.88 -13.50 -8.46
N LYS A 242 -17.85 -12.70 -7.37
CA LYS A 242 -18.08 -11.24 -7.45
C LYS A 242 -17.02 -10.57 -8.30
N LEU A 243 -15.75 -10.93 -8.10
CA LEU A 243 -14.63 -10.37 -8.84
C LEU A 243 -14.70 -10.74 -10.33
N ASN A 244 -15.09 -11.98 -10.65
CA ASN A 244 -15.23 -12.49 -12.02
C ASN A 244 -16.29 -11.69 -12.79
N ASN A 245 -17.42 -11.42 -12.14
CA ASN A 245 -18.46 -10.55 -12.67
C ASN A 245 -17.97 -9.11 -12.84
N PHE A 246 -17.35 -8.53 -11.80
CA PHE A 246 -16.82 -7.17 -11.83
C PHE A 246 -15.79 -6.97 -12.96
N LEU A 247 -14.88 -7.92 -13.15
CA LEU A 247 -13.85 -7.87 -14.19
C LEU A 247 -14.38 -8.27 -15.57
N SER A 248 -15.53 -8.95 -15.65
CA SER A 248 -16.19 -9.39 -16.89
C SER A 248 -15.36 -10.43 -17.67
N VAL A 249 -14.82 -11.43 -16.95
CA VAL A 249 -13.90 -12.45 -17.50
C VAL A 249 -14.60 -13.78 -17.83
N ASP A 250 -15.77 -14.04 -17.24
CA ASP A 250 -16.62 -15.23 -17.49
C ASP A 250 -15.93 -16.58 -17.18
N LEU A 251 -15.19 -16.63 -16.07
CA LEU A 251 -14.60 -17.89 -15.57
C LEU A 251 -15.65 -18.83 -14.97
N SER A 252 -15.51 -20.14 -15.22
CA SER A 252 -16.30 -21.18 -14.58
C SER A 252 -15.85 -21.44 -13.15
N ASP A 253 -16.71 -22.04 -12.32
CA ASP A 253 -16.36 -22.45 -10.95
C ASP A 253 -15.11 -23.36 -10.93
N ASP A 254 -14.99 -24.32 -11.86
CA ASP A 254 -13.80 -25.17 -11.99
C ASP A 254 -12.50 -24.38 -12.26
N GLN A 255 -12.59 -23.27 -13.01
CA GLN A 255 -11.45 -22.39 -13.25
C GLN A 255 -11.13 -21.58 -11.99
N LEU A 256 -12.15 -21.09 -11.29
CA LEU A 256 -11.99 -20.38 -10.01
C LEU A 256 -11.37 -21.29 -8.94
N GLU A 257 -11.76 -22.57 -8.86
CA GLU A 257 -11.18 -23.55 -7.92
C GLU A 257 -9.68 -23.74 -8.15
N LYS A 258 -9.24 -23.82 -9.40
CA LYS A 258 -7.80 -23.92 -9.74
C LYS A 258 -7.04 -22.68 -9.28
N ILE A 259 -7.65 -21.50 -9.41
CA ILE A 259 -7.05 -20.24 -8.94
C ILE A 259 -6.98 -20.22 -7.41
N ILE A 260 -8.02 -20.67 -6.72
CA ILE A 260 -8.03 -20.80 -5.25
C ILE A 260 -6.92 -21.72 -4.78
N GLU A 261 -6.75 -22.87 -5.43
CA GLU A 261 -5.68 -23.82 -5.11
C GLU A 261 -4.31 -23.18 -5.34
N ALA A 262 -4.09 -22.58 -6.52
CA ALA A 262 -2.82 -21.95 -6.88
C ALA A 262 -2.46 -20.79 -5.93
N THR A 263 -3.45 -20.02 -5.50
CA THR A 263 -3.29 -18.86 -4.59
C THR A 263 -3.54 -19.20 -3.11
N SER A 264 -3.56 -20.49 -2.77
CA SER A 264 -3.63 -20.90 -1.37
C SER A 264 -2.39 -20.41 -0.61
N PHE A 265 -2.55 -20.10 0.68
CA PHE A 265 -1.46 -19.59 1.52
C PHE A 265 -0.23 -20.51 1.49
N SER A 266 -0.44 -21.84 1.54
CA SER A 266 0.63 -22.82 1.46
C SER A 266 1.37 -22.76 0.12
N ASN A 267 0.65 -22.67 -1.00
CA ASN A 267 1.26 -22.67 -2.32
C ASN A 267 2.00 -21.35 -2.60
N MET A 268 1.40 -20.20 -2.26
CA MET A 268 2.07 -18.90 -2.38
C MET A 268 3.32 -18.82 -1.50
N LYS A 269 3.24 -19.31 -0.25
CA LYS A 269 4.40 -19.34 0.66
C LYS A 269 5.50 -20.27 0.17
N ALA A 270 5.16 -21.45 -0.36
CA ALA A 270 6.14 -22.35 -0.95
C ALA A 270 6.82 -21.72 -2.17
N ARG A 271 6.07 -21.02 -3.03
CA ARG A 271 6.64 -20.23 -4.14
C ARG A 271 7.59 -19.15 -3.64
N GLU A 272 7.22 -18.38 -2.61
CA GLU A 272 8.08 -17.39 -1.95
C GLU A 272 9.40 -17.99 -1.50
N GLU A 273 9.34 -19.07 -0.71
CA GLU A 273 10.51 -19.69 -0.06
C GLU A 273 11.48 -20.28 -1.09
N SER A 274 10.99 -20.62 -2.29
CA SER A 274 11.83 -21.09 -3.39
C SER A 274 12.72 -19.99 -3.99
N LYS A 275 12.39 -18.70 -3.79
CA LYS A 275 13.06 -17.58 -4.47
C LYS A 275 14.44 -17.27 -3.87
N PRO A 276 15.50 -17.10 -4.70
CA PRO A 276 16.84 -16.81 -4.21
C PRO A 276 16.92 -15.54 -3.34
N VAL A 277 16.22 -14.47 -3.72
CA VAL A 277 16.23 -13.19 -3.00
C VAL A 277 15.70 -13.33 -1.56
N MET A 278 14.70 -14.19 -1.35
CA MET A 278 14.11 -14.43 -0.03
C MET A 278 15.08 -15.17 0.88
N LYS A 279 15.82 -16.15 0.33
CA LYS A 279 16.89 -16.85 1.04
C LYS A 279 18.06 -15.92 1.38
N THR A 280 18.44 -15.04 0.45
CA THR A 280 19.53 -14.07 0.67
C THR A 280 19.18 -13.03 1.72
N LEU A 281 17.95 -12.52 1.72
CA LEU A 281 17.50 -11.50 2.67
C LEU A 281 17.09 -12.09 4.03
N GLN A 282 16.97 -13.42 4.16
CA GLN A 282 16.41 -14.10 5.33
C GLN A 282 15.09 -13.47 5.79
N MET A 283 14.26 -13.12 4.81
CA MET A 283 12.96 -12.50 5.01
C MET A 283 11.85 -13.48 4.63
N SER A 284 10.65 -13.24 5.14
CA SER A 284 9.41 -13.83 4.63
C SER A 284 8.31 -12.78 4.68
N PHE A 285 7.59 -12.60 3.57
CA PHE A 285 6.40 -11.77 3.49
C PHE A 285 5.15 -12.54 3.95
N PHE A 286 5.12 -13.88 3.75
CA PHE A 286 4.01 -14.75 4.17
C PHE A 286 4.17 -15.27 5.61
N ARG A 287 3.62 -14.52 6.57
CA ARG A 287 3.73 -14.85 8.00
C ARG A 287 2.76 -15.95 8.45
N GLN A 288 1.45 -15.67 8.46
CA GLN A 288 0.43 -16.58 9.02
C GLN A 288 -0.83 -16.73 8.17
N GLY A 289 -1.23 -15.72 7.38
CA GLY A 289 -2.43 -15.82 6.52
C GLY A 289 -3.75 -15.98 7.28
N LYS A 290 -3.82 -15.49 8.53
CA LYS A 290 -4.97 -15.62 9.45
C LYS A 290 -5.57 -14.26 9.82
N THR A 291 -6.79 -14.31 10.36
CA THR A 291 -7.51 -13.19 11.00
C THR A 291 -7.48 -13.35 12.52
N GLY A 292 -7.63 -12.25 13.26
CA GLY A 292 -7.67 -12.23 14.73
C GLY A 292 -6.31 -12.45 15.41
N GLY A 293 -5.20 -12.38 14.67
CA GLY A 293 -3.86 -12.62 15.20
C GLY A 293 -3.44 -11.58 16.25
N PHE A 294 -3.89 -10.34 16.10
CA PHE A 294 -3.60 -9.26 17.04
C PHE A 294 -4.01 -9.60 18.48
N LYS A 295 -5.23 -10.11 18.69
CA LYS A 295 -5.75 -10.43 20.04
C LYS A 295 -4.94 -11.51 20.76
N SER A 296 -4.34 -12.42 20.00
CA SER A 296 -3.45 -13.46 20.57
C SER A 296 -2.05 -12.96 20.87
N PHE A 297 -1.63 -11.85 20.26
CA PHE A 297 -0.27 -11.31 20.37
C PHE A 297 -0.16 -10.16 21.37
N ALA A 298 -1.13 -9.24 21.34
CA ALA A 298 -1.12 -8.01 22.11
C ALA A 298 -1.50 -8.22 23.59
N SER A 299 -0.91 -7.44 24.49
CA SER A 299 -1.35 -7.38 25.88
C SER A 299 -2.80 -6.85 25.99
N PRO A 300 -3.56 -7.20 27.04
CA PRO A 300 -4.93 -6.71 27.23
C PRO A 300 -5.04 -5.17 27.21
N GLN A 301 -4.03 -4.48 27.73
CA GLN A 301 -3.96 -3.02 27.72
C GLN A 301 -3.84 -2.47 26.30
N VAL A 302 -2.99 -3.06 25.46
CA VAL A 302 -2.84 -2.68 24.05
C VAL A 302 -4.11 -2.97 23.26
N GLN A 303 -4.76 -4.11 23.52
CA GLN A 303 -6.04 -4.45 22.91
C GLN A 303 -7.11 -3.41 23.21
N ALA A 304 -7.30 -3.06 24.49
CA ALA A 304 -8.29 -2.07 24.89
C ALA A 304 -8.06 -0.69 24.27
N ARG A 305 -6.79 -0.27 24.11
CA ARG A 305 -6.45 1.02 23.48
C ARG A 305 -6.76 1.02 21.99
N MET A 306 -6.44 -0.07 21.29
CA MET A 306 -6.72 -0.22 19.87
C MET A 306 -8.23 -0.31 19.61
N ASP A 307 -8.97 -1.04 20.44
CA ASP A 307 -10.44 -1.09 20.40
C ASP A 307 -11.04 0.31 20.58
N ALA A 308 -10.57 1.08 21.57
CA ALA A 308 -11.02 2.46 21.78
C ALA A 308 -10.70 3.36 20.57
N TRP A 309 -9.51 3.25 19.99
CA TRP A 309 -9.13 3.99 18.78
C TRP A 309 -10.04 3.64 17.60
N VAL A 310 -10.34 2.37 17.35
CA VAL A 310 -11.29 1.93 16.30
C VAL A 310 -12.70 2.50 16.53
N LEU A 311 -13.18 2.49 17.78
CA LEU A 311 -14.50 3.01 18.11
C LEU A 311 -14.58 4.53 17.93
N ILE A 312 -13.63 5.28 18.48
CA ILE A 312 -13.62 6.75 18.38
C ILE A 312 -13.54 7.20 16.92
N THR A 313 -12.66 6.59 16.14
CA THR A 313 -12.44 6.96 14.73
C THR A 313 -13.57 6.53 13.80
N SER A 314 -14.37 5.52 14.17
CA SER A 314 -15.59 5.15 13.44
C SER A 314 -16.74 6.13 13.74
N LEU A 315 -16.88 6.56 15.00
CA LEU A 315 -17.91 7.52 15.45
C LEU A 315 -17.67 8.95 14.98
N LEU A 316 -16.43 9.41 14.87
CA LEU A 316 -16.10 10.76 14.37
C LEU A 316 -16.37 10.94 12.86
N THR A 317 -16.95 9.93 12.20
CA THR A 317 -17.13 9.90 10.74
C THR A 317 -18.48 9.38 10.25
N THR A 318 -19.46 9.30 11.15
CA THR A 318 -20.89 9.28 10.81
C THR A 318 -21.45 10.69 10.86
#